data_AF-A0A7S1GN19-F1
#
_entry.id   AF-A0A7S1GN19-F1
#
_cell.length_a   1.000
_cell.length_b   1.000
_cell.length_c   1.000
_cell.angle_alpha   90.00
_cell.angle_beta   90.00
_cell.angle_gamma   90.00
#
_symmetry.space_group_name_H-M   'P 1'
#
loop_
_entity.id
_entity.type
_entity.pdbx_description
1 polymer ?
#
loop_
_entity_poly.entity_id
_entity_poly.type
_entity_poly.pdbx_seq_one_letter_code
_entity_poly.pdbx_strand_id
1 'polypeptide(L)'
;SSQKKRRARAAINAVRKAVKKENKAINLATKLLLLEAEFLALDKKKNNNNNNKKTKPKVDSEAIRNAYDKAIIAASRAGLRQDAALGNLRVGAYLIREDPHWALHYITRSINLFKDWGAFGVAAHWEGKYPAFIDVSSRLKITSTDFLGRKRHNTVRTYRDINEALSIPSDSSLAKPPPHNRERDACREVTHFKNNSNILSITGLDPCFEQQSG
;
A
#
# COMPACT_ATOMS: atom_id res chain seq x y z
N SER A 1 -15.78 0.20 18.11
CA SER A 1 -17.18 0.68 18.23
C SER A 1 -18.07 -0.07 17.24
N SER A 2 -19.19 -0.63 17.71
CA SER A 2 -20.21 -1.31 16.87
C SER A 2 -20.81 -0.35 15.83
N GLN A 3 -20.98 0.92 16.20
CA GLN A 3 -21.51 1.97 15.34
C GLN A 3 -20.64 2.24 14.11
N LYS A 4 -19.30 2.22 14.26
CA LYS A 4 -18.38 2.37 13.11
C LYS A 4 -18.56 1.24 12.08
N LYS A 5 -18.72 -0.01 12.53
CA LYS A 5 -18.99 -1.15 11.65
C LYS A 5 -20.33 -1.02 10.93
N ARG A 6 -21.38 -0.60 11.65
CA ARG A 6 -22.70 -0.35 11.06
C ARG A 6 -22.65 0.74 9.98
N ARG A 7 -21.96 1.84 10.25
CA ARG A 7 -21.74 2.93 9.28
C ARG A 7 -20.96 2.45 8.05
N ALA A 8 -19.88 1.69 8.25
CA ALA A 8 -19.10 1.13 7.14
C ALA A 8 -19.94 0.18 6.26
N ARG A 9 -20.73 -0.72 6.87
CA ARG A 9 -21.65 -1.60 6.12
C ARG A 9 -22.70 -0.80 5.35
N ALA A 10 -23.28 0.24 5.96
CA ALA A 10 -24.25 1.09 5.29
C ALA A 10 -23.62 1.81 4.07
N ALA A 11 -22.41 2.34 4.21
CA ALA A 11 -21.67 2.96 3.11
C ALA A 11 -21.36 1.96 1.98
N ILE A 12 -20.89 0.75 2.29
CA ILE A 12 -20.65 -0.31 1.29
C ILE A 12 -21.94 -0.66 0.54
N ASN A 13 -23.06 -0.79 1.25
CA ASN A 13 -24.35 -1.07 0.64
C ASN A 13 -24.83 0.08 -0.25
N ALA A 14 -24.56 1.34 0.11
CA ALA A 14 -24.86 2.49 -0.72
C ALA A 14 -24.03 2.47 -2.01
N VAL A 15 -22.72 2.24 -1.93
CA VAL A 15 -21.84 2.10 -3.11
C VAL A 15 -22.29 0.93 -3.98
N ARG A 16 -22.67 -0.21 -3.39
CA ARG A 16 -23.20 -1.36 -4.13
C ARG A 16 -24.49 -1.03 -4.89
N LYS A 17 -25.39 -0.24 -4.30
CA LYS A 17 -26.60 0.25 -4.99
C LYS A 17 -26.25 1.17 -6.16
N ALA A 18 -25.29 2.07 -5.97
CA ALA A 18 -24.82 2.95 -7.04
C ALA A 18 -24.18 2.18 -8.20
N VAL A 19 -23.33 1.18 -7.93
CA VAL A 19 -22.74 0.30 -8.96
C VAL A 19 -23.83 -0.44 -9.76
N LYS A 20 -24.89 -0.91 -9.10
CA LYS A 20 -26.02 -1.56 -9.79
C LYS A 20 -26.84 -0.61 -10.65
N LYS A 21 -27.02 0.64 -10.19
CA LYS A 21 -27.75 1.67 -10.93
C LYS A 21 -26.96 2.14 -12.15
N GLU A 22 -25.65 2.31 -11.98
CA GLU A 22 -24.72 2.77 -13.00
C GLU A 22 -23.96 1.58 -13.57
N ASN A 23 -24.62 0.76 -14.39
CA ASN A 23 -24.10 -0.48 -14.99
C ASN A 23 -22.73 -0.38 -15.72
N LYS A 24 -22.16 0.82 -15.87
CA LYS A 24 -20.89 1.08 -16.58
C LYS A 24 -19.82 1.79 -15.73
N ALA A 25 -20.04 2.02 -14.44
CA ALA A 25 -19.08 2.68 -13.57
C ALA A 25 -17.96 1.73 -13.09
N ILE A 26 -17.05 1.33 -14.00
CA ILE A 26 -15.92 0.41 -13.72
C ILE A 26 -15.08 0.89 -12.52
N ASN A 27 -14.86 2.20 -12.42
CA ASN A 27 -14.14 2.83 -11.32
C ASN A 27 -14.86 2.61 -9.96
N LEU A 28 -16.19 2.70 -9.95
CA LEU A 28 -16.97 2.48 -8.73
C LEU A 28 -16.98 1.00 -8.34
N ALA A 29 -17.06 0.09 -9.32
CA ALA A 29 -17.03 -1.35 -9.09
C ALA A 29 -15.70 -1.82 -8.49
N THR A 30 -14.57 -1.28 -8.97
CA THR A 30 -13.23 -1.60 -8.45
C THR A 30 -13.02 -1.04 -7.04
N LYS A 31 -13.46 0.20 -6.77
CA LYS A 31 -13.47 0.78 -5.41
C LYS A 31 -14.32 -0.03 -4.43
N LEU A 32 -15.48 -0.53 -4.88
CA LEU A 32 -16.33 -1.39 -4.05
C LEU A 32 -15.60 -2.65 -3.60
N LEU A 33 -14.89 -3.34 -4.51
CA LEU A 33 -14.12 -4.54 -4.16
C LEU A 33 -13.03 -4.25 -3.12
N LEU A 34 -12.34 -3.11 -3.26
CA LEU A 34 -11.32 -2.70 -2.29
C LEU A 34 -11.93 -2.41 -0.91
N LEU A 35 -13.08 -1.72 -0.87
CA LEU A 35 -13.81 -1.45 0.38
C LEU A 35 -14.32 -2.73 1.05
N GLU A 36 -14.79 -3.70 0.28
CA GLU A 36 -15.22 -5.01 0.78
C GLU A 36 -14.04 -5.78 1.41
N ALA A 37 -12.87 -5.76 0.76
CA ALA A 37 -11.65 -6.38 1.28
C ALA A 37 -11.16 -5.69 2.58
N GLU A 38 -11.16 -4.36 2.62
CA GLU A 38 -10.81 -3.58 3.82
C GLU A 38 -11.78 -3.87 4.98
N PHE A 39 -13.08 -3.92 4.70
CA PHE A 39 -14.10 -4.24 5.71
C PHE A 39 -13.88 -5.64 6.29
N LEU A 40 -13.57 -6.63 5.45
CA LEU A 40 -13.27 -8.00 5.87
C LEU A 40 -12.02 -8.04 6.79
N ALA A 41 -10.96 -7.31 6.43
CA ALA A 41 -9.75 -7.21 7.23
C ALA A 41 -9.98 -6.54 8.60
N LEU A 42 -10.88 -5.56 8.67
CA LEU A 42 -11.23 -4.87 9.91
C LEU A 42 -12.14 -5.70 10.84
N ASP A 43 -13.00 -6.56 10.29
CA ASP A 43 -13.96 -7.33 11.10
C ASP A 43 -13.24 -8.35 12.02
N LYS A 44 -12.13 -8.94 11.54
CA LYS A 44 -11.30 -9.95 12.23
C LYS A 44 -10.79 -9.52 13.60
N LYS A 45 -10.36 -8.26 13.77
CA LYS A 45 -9.71 -7.77 15.00
C LYS A 45 -10.56 -7.95 16.27
N LYS A 46 -11.86 -8.22 16.15
CA LYS A 46 -12.79 -8.29 17.30
C LYS A 46 -13.12 -9.70 17.78
N ASN A 47 -12.92 -10.74 16.96
CA ASN A 47 -13.37 -12.10 17.31
C ASN A 47 -12.40 -12.87 18.22
N ASN A 48 -11.21 -12.33 18.51
CA ASN A 48 -10.22 -12.97 19.39
C ASN A 48 -10.52 -12.84 20.90
N ASN A 49 -11.57 -12.11 21.32
CA ASN A 49 -11.86 -11.85 22.74
C ASN A 49 -12.83 -12.85 23.40
N ASN A 50 -13.32 -13.87 22.69
CA ASN A 50 -14.20 -14.88 23.28
C ASN A 50 -13.36 -16.03 23.86
N ASN A 51 -12.97 -15.89 25.13
CA ASN A 51 -12.02 -16.72 25.86
C ASN A 51 -12.43 -18.18 26.17
N ASN A 52 -13.57 -18.69 25.66
CA ASN A 52 -14.12 -19.97 26.12
C ASN A 52 -13.97 -21.15 25.15
N LYS A 53 -13.15 -21.08 24.09
CA LYS A 53 -12.88 -22.25 23.24
C LYS A 53 -11.42 -22.26 22.78
N LYS A 54 -10.66 -23.27 23.23
CA LYS A 54 -9.21 -23.50 23.01
C LYS A 54 -8.80 -23.74 21.54
N THR A 55 -9.67 -23.48 20.58
CA THR A 55 -9.33 -23.50 19.15
C THR A 55 -9.29 -22.05 18.68
N LYS A 56 -8.10 -21.44 18.62
CA LYS A 56 -7.92 -20.12 18.01
C LYS A 56 -8.57 -20.17 16.63
N PRO A 57 -9.65 -19.42 16.37
CA PRO A 57 -10.18 -19.32 15.01
C PRO A 57 -9.08 -18.63 14.20
N LYS A 58 -8.29 -19.43 13.48
CA LYS A 58 -7.33 -18.94 12.51
C LYS A 58 -8.17 -18.29 11.41
N VAL A 59 -8.53 -17.03 11.62
CA VAL A 59 -9.24 -16.27 10.59
C VAL A 59 -8.30 -16.24 9.40
N ASP A 60 -8.76 -16.85 8.32
CA ASP A 60 -7.98 -17.14 7.14
C ASP A 60 -7.37 -15.85 6.59
N SER A 61 -6.08 -15.67 6.86
CA SER A 61 -5.25 -14.69 6.15
C SER A 61 -5.43 -14.86 4.64
N GLU A 62 -5.64 -16.09 4.21
CA GLU A 62 -5.99 -16.48 2.85
C GLU A 62 -7.30 -15.85 2.35
N ALA A 63 -8.39 -15.84 3.13
CA ALA A 63 -9.66 -15.26 2.71
C ALA A 63 -9.55 -13.74 2.50
N ILE A 64 -8.81 -13.06 3.38
CA ILE A 64 -8.54 -11.62 3.25
C ILE A 64 -7.63 -11.37 2.06
N ARG A 65 -6.56 -12.16 1.88
CA ARG A 65 -5.66 -12.08 0.73
C ARG A 65 -6.45 -12.24 -0.58
N ASN A 66 -7.27 -13.27 -0.69
CA ASN A 66 -8.09 -13.55 -1.87
C ASN A 66 -9.08 -12.41 -2.19
N ALA A 67 -9.65 -11.76 -1.16
CA ALA A 67 -10.50 -10.58 -1.35
C ALA A 67 -9.73 -9.39 -1.94
N TYR A 68 -8.52 -9.13 -1.44
CA TYR A 68 -7.64 -8.11 -2.01
C TYR A 68 -7.15 -8.47 -3.41
N ASP A 69 -6.76 -9.72 -3.67
CA ASP A 69 -6.34 -10.18 -4.99
C ASP A 69 -7.42 -9.96 -6.04
N LYS A 70 -8.68 -10.27 -5.70
CA LYS A 70 -9.82 -9.97 -6.56
C LYS A 70 -9.91 -8.48 -6.89
N ALA A 71 -9.74 -7.60 -5.89
CA ALA A 71 -9.75 -6.16 -6.09
C ALA A 71 -8.56 -5.68 -6.95
N ILE A 72 -7.36 -6.17 -6.67
CA ILE A 72 -6.11 -5.84 -7.38
C ILE A 72 -6.21 -6.26 -8.85
N ILE A 73 -6.68 -7.48 -9.12
CA ILE A 73 -6.86 -8.00 -10.48
C ILE A 73 -7.89 -7.16 -11.24
N ALA A 74 -9.02 -6.83 -10.61
CA ALA A 74 -10.05 -6.00 -11.22
C ALA A 74 -9.52 -4.59 -11.56
N ALA A 75 -8.83 -3.94 -10.63
CA ALA A 75 -8.22 -2.63 -10.84
C ALA A 75 -7.14 -2.66 -11.94
N SER A 76 -6.28 -3.69 -11.93
CA SER A 76 -5.23 -3.87 -12.95
C SER A 76 -5.81 -4.03 -14.35
N ARG A 77 -6.87 -4.86 -14.49
CA ARG A 77 -7.57 -5.07 -15.77
C ARG A 77 -8.28 -3.81 -16.26
N ALA A 78 -8.75 -2.97 -15.35
CA ALA A 78 -9.37 -1.68 -15.67
C ALA A 78 -8.34 -0.57 -15.99
N GLY A 79 -7.03 -0.84 -15.92
CA GLY A 79 -5.99 0.17 -16.10
C GLY A 79 -5.84 1.14 -14.92
N LEU A 80 -6.50 0.88 -13.79
CA LEU A 80 -6.47 1.72 -12.59
C LEU A 80 -5.24 1.36 -11.73
N ARG A 81 -4.04 1.73 -12.22
CA ARG A 81 -2.75 1.38 -11.59
C ARG A 81 -2.66 1.85 -10.14
N GLN A 82 -3.17 3.04 -9.83
CA GLN A 82 -3.19 3.61 -8.48
C GLN A 82 -4.01 2.77 -7.50
N ASP A 83 -5.16 2.24 -7.93
CA ASP A 83 -6.03 1.43 -7.07
C ASP A 83 -5.44 0.03 -6.89
N ALA A 84 -4.82 -0.53 -7.93
CA ALA A 84 -4.04 -1.76 -7.82
C ALA A 84 -2.85 -1.59 -6.86
N ALA A 85 -2.10 -0.48 -6.96
CA ALA A 85 -0.98 -0.17 -6.06
C ALA A 85 -1.45 -0.07 -4.61
N LEU A 86 -2.56 0.65 -4.37
CA LEU A 86 -3.16 0.79 -3.04
C LEU A 86 -3.64 -0.56 -2.49
N GLY A 87 -4.28 -1.39 -3.31
CA GLY A 87 -4.71 -2.74 -2.92
C GLY A 87 -3.54 -3.60 -2.45
N ASN A 88 -2.44 -3.62 -3.24
CA ASN A 88 -1.20 -4.30 -2.87
C ASN A 88 -0.63 -3.77 -1.54
N LEU A 89 -0.58 -2.45 -1.35
CA LEU A 89 -0.07 -1.86 -0.11
C LEU A 89 -0.90 -2.27 1.11
N ARG A 90 -2.23 -2.22 0.99
CA ARG A 90 -3.16 -2.52 2.08
C ARG A 90 -3.07 -3.97 2.53
N VAL A 91 -3.07 -4.91 1.57
CA VAL A 91 -2.91 -6.34 1.90
C VAL A 91 -1.52 -6.63 2.44
N GLY A 92 -0.47 -6.04 1.85
CA GLY A 92 0.91 -6.18 2.32
C GLY A 92 1.04 -5.72 3.77
N ALA A 93 0.57 -4.52 4.09
CA ALA A 93 0.58 -3.96 5.44
C ALA A 93 -0.22 -4.81 6.44
N TYR A 94 -1.32 -5.44 6.01
CA TYR A 94 -2.07 -6.38 6.83
C TYR A 94 -1.29 -7.68 7.10
N LEU A 95 -0.60 -8.20 6.08
CA LEU A 95 0.14 -9.46 6.15
C LEU A 95 1.49 -9.36 6.87
N ILE A 96 2.05 -8.17 7.12
CA ILE A 96 3.35 -8.00 7.81
C ILE A 96 3.47 -8.87 9.08
N ARG A 97 2.39 -9.02 9.85
CA ARG A 97 2.39 -9.79 11.11
C ARG A 97 1.95 -11.24 10.94
N GLU A 98 1.21 -11.55 9.88
CA GLU A 98 0.55 -12.85 9.71
C GLU A 98 1.32 -13.74 8.73
N ASP A 99 1.88 -13.14 7.67
CA ASP A 99 2.60 -13.81 6.59
C ASP A 99 3.61 -12.83 5.95
N PRO A 100 4.81 -12.67 6.53
CA PRO A 100 5.83 -11.73 6.05
C PRO A 100 6.29 -12.02 4.62
N HIS A 101 6.25 -13.28 4.19
CA HIS A 101 6.64 -13.69 2.84
C HIS A 101 5.73 -13.05 1.79
N TRP A 102 4.41 -13.19 1.96
CA TRP A 102 3.46 -12.53 1.07
C TRP A 102 3.46 -11.00 1.25
N ALA A 103 3.66 -10.50 2.47
CA ALA A 103 3.77 -9.07 2.72
C ALA A 103 4.87 -8.41 1.87
N LEU A 104 6.05 -9.04 1.78
CA LEU A 104 7.16 -8.60 0.94
C LEU A 104 6.74 -8.48 -0.53
N HIS A 105 6.09 -9.52 -1.06
CA HIS A 105 5.66 -9.55 -2.45
C HIS A 105 4.71 -8.38 -2.77
N TYR A 106 3.69 -8.19 -1.94
CA TYR A 106 2.69 -7.14 -2.16
C TYR A 106 3.25 -5.73 -1.97
N ILE A 107 4.07 -5.50 -0.94
CA ILE A 107 4.67 -4.17 -0.70
C ILE A 107 5.61 -3.80 -1.85
N THR A 108 6.48 -4.73 -2.27
CA THR A 108 7.38 -4.52 -3.42
C THR A 108 6.59 -4.17 -4.68
N ARG A 109 5.54 -4.95 -4.99
CA ARG A 109 4.69 -4.72 -6.15
C ARG A 109 3.96 -3.38 -6.07
N SER A 110 3.50 -2.97 -4.89
CA SER A 110 2.87 -1.67 -4.67
C SER A 110 3.80 -0.51 -4.98
N ILE A 111 5.03 -0.55 -4.47
CA ILE A 111 6.05 0.49 -4.70
C ILE A 111 6.34 0.61 -6.20
N ASN A 112 6.52 -0.51 -6.90
CA ASN A 112 6.75 -0.52 -8.34
C ASN A 112 5.56 0.07 -9.10
N LEU A 113 4.33 -0.31 -8.75
CA LEU A 113 3.13 0.26 -9.38
C LEU A 113 2.98 1.77 -9.15
N PHE A 114 3.37 2.28 -7.97
CA PHE A 114 3.41 3.73 -7.73
C PHE A 114 4.44 4.43 -8.60
N LYS A 115 5.63 3.84 -8.79
CA LYS A 115 6.65 4.36 -9.71
C LYS A 115 6.16 4.35 -11.17
N ASP A 116 5.57 3.24 -11.61
CA ASP A 116 5.02 3.08 -12.96
C ASP A 116 3.84 4.03 -13.25
N TRP A 117 3.16 4.51 -12.22
CA TRP A 117 2.11 5.51 -12.30
C TRP A 117 2.65 6.96 -12.22
N GLY A 118 3.92 7.15 -11.90
CA GLY A 118 4.56 8.47 -11.75
C GLY A 118 4.47 9.08 -10.35
N ALA A 119 3.96 8.34 -9.36
CA ALA A 119 3.83 8.81 -7.97
C ALA A 119 5.11 8.56 -7.14
N PHE A 120 6.25 9.10 -7.60
CA PHE A 120 7.56 8.85 -7.00
C PHE A 120 7.65 9.26 -5.52
N GLY A 121 7.03 10.37 -5.11
CA GLY A 121 7.01 10.79 -3.71
C GLY A 121 6.29 9.80 -2.79
N VAL A 122 5.21 9.19 -3.28
CA VAL A 122 4.48 8.14 -2.55
C VAL A 122 5.32 6.86 -2.49
N ALA A 123 5.95 6.47 -3.60
CA ALA A 123 6.84 5.32 -3.64
C ALA A 123 8.01 5.48 -2.65
N ALA A 124 8.71 6.63 -2.67
CA ALA A 124 9.82 6.93 -1.77
C ALA A 124 9.41 6.95 -0.29
N HIS A 125 8.21 7.47 0.02
CA HIS A 125 7.67 7.40 1.38
C HIS A 125 7.51 5.95 1.86
N TRP A 126 6.94 5.07 1.04
CA TRP A 126 6.74 3.67 1.40
C TRP A 126 8.03 2.87 1.42
N GLU A 127 8.99 3.20 0.55
CA GLU A 127 10.36 2.67 0.61
C GLU A 127 11.02 3.00 1.97
N GLY A 128 10.97 4.25 2.40
CA GLY A 128 11.51 4.66 3.70
C GLY A 128 10.79 4.02 4.88
N LYS A 129 9.48 3.78 4.77
CA LYS A 129 8.66 3.16 5.83
C LYS A 129 8.84 1.65 5.95
N TYR A 130 9.13 0.97 4.85
CA TYR A 130 9.26 -0.48 4.79
C TYR A 130 10.62 -0.91 4.18
N PRO A 131 11.76 -0.49 4.76
CA PRO A 131 13.07 -0.69 4.15
C PRO A 131 13.42 -2.18 3.99
N ALA A 132 13.02 -3.02 4.96
CA ALA A 132 13.21 -4.47 4.91
C ALA A 132 12.42 -5.17 3.79
N PHE A 133 11.44 -4.48 3.20
CA PHE A 133 10.59 -5.02 2.15
C PHE A 133 10.94 -4.48 0.76
N ILE A 134 12.01 -3.71 0.64
CA ILE A 134 12.61 -3.38 -0.66
C ILE A 134 13.63 -4.47 -0.92
N ASP A 135 13.23 -5.46 -1.72
CA ASP A 135 14.13 -6.53 -2.10
C ASP A 135 15.37 -5.94 -2.79
N VAL A 136 16.52 -5.97 -2.12
CA VAL A 136 17.79 -5.47 -2.65
C VAL A 136 18.16 -6.24 -3.92
N SER A 137 17.70 -7.48 -4.07
CA SER A 137 17.90 -8.26 -5.28
C SER A 137 17.06 -7.78 -6.47
N SER A 138 15.94 -7.07 -6.25
CA SER A 138 15.21 -6.39 -7.33
C SER A 138 15.96 -5.17 -7.90
N ARG A 139 16.93 -4.61 -7.16
CA ARG A 139 17.86 -3.60 -7.68
C ARG A 139 18.96 -4.23 -8.56
N LEU A 140 19.17 -5.54 -8.44
CA LEU A 140 20.08 -6.30 -9.30
C LEU A 140 19.34 -6.69 -10.59
N LYS A 141 19.22 -5.72 -11.49
CA LYS A 141 19.22 -5.93 -12.95
C LYS A 141 18.36 -7.10 -13.46
N ILE A 142 17.06 -6.86 -13.62
CA ILE A 142 16.37 -7.43 -14.79
C ILE A 142 16.70 -6.50 -15.95
N THR A 143 17.87 -6.70 -16.57
CA THR A 143 18.19 -6.06 -17.84
C THR A 143 17.13 -6.47 -18.86
N SER A 144 16.55 -5.49 -19.53
CA SER A 144 15.33 -5.62 -20.34
C SER A 144 15.51 -6.38 -21.66
N THR A 145 16.54 -7.21 -21.80
CA THR A 145 16.78 -8.02 -23.00
C THR A 145 16.03 -9.35 -23.00
N ASP A 146 15.49 -9.79 -21.86
CA ASP A 146 14.81 -11.10 -21.77
C ASP A 146 13.28 -11.05 -21.98
N PHE A 147 12.70 -9.89 -22.26
CA PHE A 147 11.24 -9.75 -22.40
C PHE A 147 10.66 -10.23 -23.75
N LEU A 148 11.47 -10.83 -24.62
CA LEU A 148 11.00 -11.45 -25.87
C LEU A 148 11.08 -12.99 -25.89
N GLY A 149 11.58 -13.64 -24.84
CA GLY A 149 11.74 -15.09 -24.82
C GLY A 149 10.92 -15.77 -23.74
N ARG A 150 9.74 -16.29 -24.09
CA ARG A 150 9.05 -17.29 -23.26
C ARG A 150 9.98 -18.49 -23.02
N LYS A 151 10.74 -18.51 -21.93
CA LYS A 151 11.30 -19.74 -21.38
C LYS A 151 10.84 -19.90 -19.94
N ARG A 152 9.99 -20.90 -19.76
CA ARG A 152 9.55 -21.43 -18.48
C ARG A 152 10.77 -22.06 -17.78
N HIS A 153 11.55 -21.30 -17.02
CA HIS A 153 12.46 -21.88 -16.04
C HIS A 153 12.01 -21.53 -14.63
N ASN A 154 11.53 -22.59 -13.98
CA ASN A 154 11.12 -22.66 -12.60
C ASN A 154 12.38 -22.79 -11.72
N THR A 155 13.08 -21.69 -11.45
CA THR A 155 14.14 -21.69 -10.43
C THR A 155 13.53 -21.29 -9.10
N VAL A 156 13.10 -22.32 -8.35
CA VAL A 156 12.88 -22.25 -6.91
C VAL A 156 14.23 -21.93 -6.26
N ARG A 157 14.50 -20.66 -5.96
CA ARG A 157 15.54 -20.31 -5.00
C ARG A 157 15.00 -20.61 -3.61
N THR A 158 15.64 -21.55 -2.93
CA THR A 158 15.24 -22.03 -1.61
C THR A 158 15.65 -21.02 -0.53
N TYR A 159 14.83 -20.93 0.52
CA TYR A 159 14.88 -19.97 1.62
C TYR A 159 16.17 -19.97 2.48
N ARG A 160 17.13 -20.86 2.20
CA ARG A 160 18.37 -20.99 2.98
C ARG A 160 19.21 -19.71 2.89
N ASP A 161 19.28 -19.13 1.70
CA ASP A 161 20.15 -17.97 1.40
C ASP A 161 19.62 -16.66 2.01
N ILE A 162 18.30 -16.55 2.25
CA ILE A 162 17.68 -15.33 2.79
C ILE A 162 17.85 -15.25 4.32
N ASN A 163 17.76 -16.38 5.02
CA ASN A 163 17.99 -16.42 6.48
C ASN A 163 19.47 -16.27 6.85
N GLU A 164 20.37 -16.68 5.97
CA GLU A 164 21.82 -16.48 6.14
C GLU A 164 22.20 -15.00 6.00
N ALA A 165 21.56 -14.26 5.08
CA ALA A 165 21.76 -12.82 4.92
C ALA A 165 21.15 -11.95 6.06
N LEU A 166 20.20 -12.50 6.83
CA LEU A 166 19.62 -11.84 8.01
C LEU A 166 20.42 -12.13 9.30
N SER A 167 21.43 -12.99 9.24
CA SER A 167 22.37 -13.23 10.33
C SER A 167 23.40 -12.11 10.33
N ILE A 168 23.08 -10.99 10.98
CA ILE A 168 24.01 -9.87 11.18
C ILE A 168 25.25 -10.43 11.91
N PRO A 169 26.48 -10.33 11.37
CA PRO A 169 27.66 -10.72 12.10
C PRO A 169 27.82 -9.82 13.32
N SER A 170 27.82 -10.43 14.51
CA SER A 170 28.04 -9.78 15.80
C SER A 170 29.49 -9.33 16.02
N ASP A 171 30.24 -9.02 14.96
CA ASP A 171 31.64 -8.61 15.09
C ASP A 171 31.73 -7.10 15.20
N SER A 172 31.66 -6.65 16.45
CA SER A 172 32.17 -5.38 16.92
C SER A 172 33.69 -5.33 16.75
N SER A 173 34.17 -4.96 15.58
CA SER A 173 35.52 -4.42 15.43
C SER A 173 35.45 -2.96 14.96
N LEU A 174 36.04 -2.10 15.78
CA LEU A 174 36.03 -0.64 15.65
C LEU A 174 36.47 -0.18 14.25
N ALA A 175 35.54 0.31 13.44
CA ALA A 175 35.88 1.21 12.34
C ALA A 175 36.11 2.62 12.92
N LYS A 176 37.37 3.07 12.88
CA LYS A 176 37.74 4.45 13.23
C LYS A 176 36.98 5.43 12.32
N PRO A 177 36.42 6.53 12.86
CA PRO A 177 35.80 7.55 12.04
C PRO A 177 36.85 8.24 11.14
N PRO A 178 36.51 8.58 9.89
CA PRO A 178 37.38 9.33 9.01
C PRO A 178 37.65 10.73 9.56
N PRO A 179 38.85 11.30 9.33
CA PRO A 179 39.22 12.61 9.84
C PRO A 179 38.34 13.72 9.24
N HIS A 180 37.82 14.57 10.12
CA HIS A 180 37.11 15.79 9.78
C HIS A 180 38.03 16.75 9.02
N ASN A 181 37.87 16.86 7.70
CA ASN A 181 38.36 18.00 6.94
C ASN A 181 37.42 19.18 7.20
N ARG A 182 37.91 20.13 8.02
CA ARG A 182 37.37 21.48 8.14
C ARG A 182 37.80 22.26 6.90
N GLU A 183 36.95 22.29 5.88
CA GLU A 183 37.02 23.37 4.89
C GLU A 183 36.04 24.47 5.28
N ARG A 184 36.63 25.65 5.43
CA ARG A 184 35.98 26.92 5.75
C ARG A 184 35.45 27.56 4.46
N ASP A 185 34.35 28.28 4.64
CA ASP A 185 33.96 29.51 3.94
C ASP A 185 33.81 29.49 2.41
N ALA A 186 32.55 29.49 1.97
CA ALA A 186 32.10 30.42 0.93
C ALA A 186 30.60 30.69 1.10
N CYS A 187 30.28 31.89 1.58
CA CYS A 187 28.96 32.48 1.52
C CYS A 187 28.42 32.48 0.08
N ARG A 188 27.22 31.96 -0.15
CA ARG A 188 26.46 32.32 -1.35
C ARG A 188 24.95 32.39 -1.07
N GLU A 189 24.51 33.63 -1.14
CA GLU A 189 23.19 34.21 -1.37
C GLU A 189 21.93 33.33 -1.25
N VAL A 190 21.08 33.82 -0.34
CA VAL A 190 19.65 33.56 -0.19
C VAL A 190 18.91 33.97 -1.47
N THR A 191 18.18 33.03 -2.07
CA THR A 191 17.01 33.38 -2.89
C THR A 191 15.74 32.90 -2.20
N HIS A 192 14.93 33.88 -1.78
CA HIS A 192 13.59 33.69 -1.24
C HIS A 192 12.70 32.94 -2.24
N PHE A 193 12.29 31.71 -1.90
CA PHE A 193 11.12 31.11 -2.53
C PHE A 193 9.86 31.73 -1.93
N LYS A 194 9.21 32.59 -2.72
CA LYS A 194 7.90 33.16 -2.41
C LYS A 194 6.86 32.04 -2.33
N ASN A 195 6.11 32.07 -1.23
CA ASN A 195 4.89 31.30 -1.02
C ASN A 195 3.87 31.60 -2.14
N ASN A 196 3.59 30.60 -2.98
CA ASN A 196 2.41 30.61 -3.83
C ASN A 196 1.26 29.90 -3.10
N SER A 197 0.61 30.64 -2.21
CA SER A 197 -0.77 30.39 -1.80
C SER A 197 -1.69 30.84 -2.94
N ASN A 198 -2.04 29.94 -3.86
CA ASN A 198 -3.21 30.05 -4.74
C ASN A 198 -3.42 28.76 -5.52
N ILE A 199 -4.11 27.79 -4.89
CA ILE A 199 -4.80 26.73 -5.62
C ILE A 199 -6.22 26.62 -5.04
N LEU A 200 -7.11 27.32 -5.75
CA LEU A 200 -8.46 26.91 -6.12
C LEU A 200 -9.43 26.49 -5.01
N SER A 201 -10.12 27.51 -4.48
CA SER A 201 -11.54 27.44 -4.16
C SER A 201 -12.37 27.29 -5.44
N ILE A 202 -12.61 26.05 -5.88
CA ILE A 202 -13.67 25.72 -6.83
C ILE A 202 -14.50 24.59 -6.23
N THR A 203 -15.50 24.96 -5.46
CA THR A 203 -16.82 24.31 -5.45
C THR A 203 -17.81 25.38 -5.01
N GLY A 204 -18.31 26.15 -5.98
CA GLY A 204 -19.55 26.89 -5.81
C GLY A 204 -20.70 25.90 -5.85
N LEU A 205 -21.39 25.74 -4.72
CA LEU A 205 -22.78 25.30 -4.61
C LEU A 205 -23.37 25.99 -3.37
N ASP A 206 -24.02 27.12 -3.67
CA ASP A 206 -25.17 27.80 -3.07
C ASP A 206 -25.35 27.96 -1.54
N PRO A 207 -25.53 29.21 -1.05
CA PRO A 207 -26.22 29.48 0.19
C PRO A 207 -27.74 29.48 -0.03
N CYS A 208 -28.45 28.49 0.54
CA CYS A 208 -29.90 28.61 0.76
C CYS A 208 -30.14 29.66 1.85
N PHE A 209 -30.65 30.81 1.42
CA PHE A 209 -31.22 31.87 2.23
C PHE A 209 -32.59 31.40 2.73
N GLU A 210 -32.70 31.05 4.01
CA GLU A 210 -33.99 30.76 4.66
C GLU A 210 -34.39 32.00 5.45
N GLN A 211 -35.28 32.81 4.86
CA GLN A 211 -36.10 33.78 5.58
C GLN A 211 -37.16 33.01 6.37
N GLN A 212 -37.11 33.04 7.70
CA GLN A 212 -38.29 32.86 8.55
C GLN A 212 -38.22 33.75 9.78
N SER A 213 -39.09 34.77 9.77
CA SER A 213 -39.93 35.27 10.87
C SER A 213 -39.36 35.35 12.30
N GLY A 214 -39.23 36.60 12.75
CA GLY A 214 -39.17 37.04 14.15
C GLY A 214 -39.31 38.54 14.20
#